data_AF-A0A2T1D359-F1
#
_entry.id   AF-A0A2T1D359-F1
#
_cell.length_a   1.000
_cell.length_b   1.000
_cell.length_c   1.000
_cell.angle_alpha   90.00
_cell.angle_beta   90.00
_cell.angle_gamma   90.00
#
_symmetry.space_group_name_H-M   'P 1'
#
loop_
_entity.id
_entity.type
_entity.pdbx_description
1 polymer ?
#
loop_
_entity_poly.entity_id
_entity_poly.type
_entity_poly.pdbx_seq_one_letter_code
_entity_poly.pdbx_strand_id
1 'polypeptide(L)' 'MRIYRGNNNSNRFQAFVDQEGWRPWLMYGYGGNNTLIGGANNDTLIGGAGNDY' A
#
# COMPACT_ATOMS: atom_id res chain seq x y z
N MET A 1 7.99 -1.24 10.91
CA MET A 1 7.42 -0.55 9.73
C MET A 1 7.79 -1.33 8.48
N ARG A 2 6.84 -1.58 7.58
CA ARG A 2 7.08 -2.19 6.26
C ARG A 2 6.85 -1.17 5.16
N ILE A 3 7.45 -1.39 3.99
CA ILE A 3 7.36 -0.46 2.87
C ILE A 3 6.96 -1.21 1.60
N TYR A 4 5.90 -0.74 0.95
CA TYR A 4 5.54 -1.09 -0.42
C TYR A 4 5.80 0.12 -1.33
N ARG A 5 6.48 -0.11 -2.46
CA ARG A 5 6.72 0.90 -3.50
C ARG A 5 6.16 0.38 -4.81
N GLY A 6 5.16 1.07 -5.32
CA GLY A 6 4.55 0.86 -6.61
C GLY A 6 5.43 1.34 -7.77
N ASN A 7 4.80 1.59 -8.91
CA ASN A 7 5.43 2.11 -10.12
C ASN A 7 4.42 3.02 -10.88
N ASN A 8 4.75 3.44 -12.10
CA ASN A 8 3.87 4.34 -12.87
C ASN A 8 2.64 3.65 -13.50
N ASN A 9 2.40 2.37 -13.21
CA ASN A 9 1.23 1.62 -13.67
C ASN A 9 0.29 1.32 -12.51
N SER A 10 -0.97 0.97 -12.83
CA SER A 10 -1.92 0.44 -11.85
C SER A 10 -1.32 -0.70 -11.02
N ASN A 11 -1.26 -0.50 -9.70
CA ASN A 11 -0.74 -1.48 -8.77
C ASN A 11 -1.85 -2.05 -7.87
N ARG A 12 -1.70 -3.33 -7.51
CA ARG A 12 -2.54 -3.99 -6.51
C ARG A 12 -1.66 -4.51 -5.39
N PHE A 13 -1.87 -3.99 -4.18
CA PHE A 13 -1.17 -4.43 -2.99
C PHE A 13 -2.14 -4.61 -1.83
N GLN A 14 -1.92 -5.65 -1.04
CA GLN A 14 -2.66 -5.91 0.19
C GLN A 14 -1.67 -6.23 1.30
N ALA A 15 -1.76 -5.49 2.39
CA ALA A 15 -0.99 -5.75 3.59
C ALA A 15 -1.28 -7.15 4.14
N PHE A 16 -0.23 -7.81 4.62
CA PHE A 16 -0.32 -9.15 5.20
C PHE A 16 0.28 -9.19 6.60
N VAL A 17 -0.24 -10.12 7.39
CA VAL A 17 0.28 -10.52 8.71
C VAL A 17 1.60 -11.25 8.53
N ASP A 18 2.59 -10.93 9.36
CA ASP A 18 3.82 -11.72 9.45
C ASP A 18 3.94 -12.49 10.76
N GLN A 19 5.11 -13.08 11.00
CA GLN A 19 5.41 -13.86 12.20
C GLN A 19 5.30 -13.04 13.49
N GLU A 20 5.32 -11.70 13.41
CA GLU A 20 5.16 -10.77 14.54
C GLU A 20 3.74 -10.17 14.60
N GLY A 21 2.82 -10.59 13.71
CA GLY A 21 1.45 -10.11 13.65
C GLY A 21 1.20 -9.03 12.60
N TRP A 22 0.18 -8.19 12.83
CA TRP A 22 -0.02 -7.00 12.00
C TRP A 22 1.09 -6.01 12.30
N ARG A 23 1.72 -5.46 11.27
CA ARG A 23 2.72 -4.40 11.36
C ARG A 23 2.27 -3.22 10.50
N PRO A 24 2.57 -1.97 10.90
CA PRO A 24 2.30 -0.80 10.08
C PRO A 24 3.03 -0.85 8.73
N TRP A 25 2.32 -0.46 7.68
CA TRP A 25 2.80 -0.34 6.30
C TRP A 25 2.86 1.11 5.83
N LEU A 26 3.91 1.43 5.09
CA LEU A 26 4.04 2.64 4.28
C LEU A 26 3.93 2.23 2.82
N MET A 27 2.87 2.64 2.14
CA MET A 27 2.58 2.24 0.78
C MET A 27 2.62 3.44 -0.14
N TYR A 28 3.35 3.33 -1.24
CA TYR A 28 3.39 4.32 -2.32
C TYR A 28 2.81 3.69 -3.59
N GLY A 29 1.70 4.23 -4.12
CA GLY A 29 1.10 3.78 -5.39
C GLY A 29 1.77 4.39 -6.63
N TYR A 30 2.27 5.62 -6.52
CA TYR A 30 2.82 6.40 -7.63
C TYR A 30 1.82 6.67 -8.76
N GLY A 31 1.95 6.08 -9.95
CA GLY A 31 1.16 6.44 -11.12
C GLY A 31 0.12 5.38 -11.49
N GLY A 32 -0.98 5.78 -12.12
CA GLY A 32 -2.03 4.86 -12.56
C GLY A 32 -3.12 4.65 -11.50
N ASN A 33 -4.04 3.74 -11.75
CA ASN A 33 -5.18 3.49 -10.85
C ASN A 33 -4.83 2.36 -9.90
N ASN A 34 -4.55 2.68 -8.63
CA ASN A 34 -4.05 1.72 -7.66
C ASN A 34 -5.15 1.19 -6.74
N THR A 35 -4.98 -0.05 -6.29
CA THR A 35 -5.70 -0.63 -5.17
C THR A 35 -4.72 -1.06 -4.10
N LEU A 36 -4.60 -0.25 -3.05
CA LEU A 36 -3.70 -0.46 -1.92
C LEU A 36 -4.55 -0.70 -0.67
N ILE A 37 -4.49 -1.90 -0.11
CA ILE A 37 -5.31 -2.31 1.03
C ILE A 37 -4.43 -2.41 2.27
N GLY A 38 -4.74 -1.59 3.28
CA GLY A 38 -4.16 -1.63 4.62
C GLY A 38 -4.49 -2.89 5.42
N GLY A 39 -3.71 -3.14 6.46
CA GLY A 39 -3.95 -4.12 7.51
C GLY A 39 -4.63 -3.50 8.72
N ALA A 40 -4.66 -4.24 9.83
CA ALA A 40 -5.36 -3.83 11.06
C ALA A 40 -4.62 -2.75 11.89
N ASN A 41 -3.41 -2.35 11.48
CA ASN A 41 -2.61 -1.36 12.19
C ASN A 41 -2.64 0.00 11.49
N ASN A 42 -2.01 0.99 12.11
CA ASN A 42 -1.91 2.35 11.57
C ASN A 42 -1.00 2.40 10.33
N ASP A 43 -1.56 2.13 9.17
CA ASP A 43 -0.87 2.22 7.90
C ASP A 43 -0.88 3.64 7.33
N THR A 44 0.06 3.92 6.43
CA THR A 44 0.16 5.16 5.68
C THR A 44 0.13 4.81 4.19
N LEU A 45 -0.92 5.24 3.49
CA LEU A 45 -1.12 4.99 2.06
C LEU A 45 -0.99 6.30 1.30
N ILE A 46 -0.08 6.34 0.33
CA ILE A 46 0.17 7.48 -0.54
C ILE A 46 -0.13 7.01 -1.96
N GLY A 47 -1.34 7.30 -2.45
CA GLY A 47 -1.83 6.84 -3.76
C GLY A 47 -1.00 7.35 -4.93
N GLY A 48 -0.68 8.64 -4.93
CA GLY A 48 0.04 9.29 -6.04
C GLY A 48 -0.92 9.86 -7.08
N ALA A 49 -0.54 9.84 -8.36
CA ALA A 49 -1.34 10.39 -9.46
C ALA A 49 -2.15 9.30 -10.17
N GLY A 50 -3.46 9.51 -10.32
CA GLY A 50 -4.38 8.57 -10.95
C GLY A 50 -5.72 8.51 -10.22
N ASN A 51 -6.62 7.64 -10.67
CA ASN A 51 -7.89 7.39 -10.00
C ASN A 51 -7.76 6.12 -9.14
N ASP A 52 -7.41 6.31 -7.86
CA ASP A 52 -7.17 5.23 -6.91
C ASP A 52 -8.46 4.75 -6.22
N TYR A 53 -8.54 3.45 -5.89
CA TYR A 53 -9.67 2.78 -5.22
C TYR A 53 -9.23 1.79 -4.14
#